data_AF-A0A448JC34-F1
#
_entry.id   AF-A0A448JC34-F1
#
_cell.length_a   1.000
_cell.length_b   1.000
_cell.length_c   1.000
_cell.angle_alpha   90.00
_cell.angle_beta   90.00
_cell.angle_gamma   90.00
#
_symmetry.space_group_name_H-M   'P 1'
#
loop_
_entity.id
_entity.type
_entity.pdbx_description
1 polymer ?
#
loop_
_entity_poly.entity_id
_entity_poly.type
_entity_poly.pdbx_seq_one_letter_code
_entity_poly.pdbx_strand_id
1 'polypeptide(L)' 'MNKTELKRVCVKPFDKDRFEVIENYEFSLSNYKGIVPKGFKTDGASIPRLFWSLFPPFKKRVF' A
#
# COMPACT_ATOMS: atom_id res chain seq x y z
N MET A 1 7.31 24.58 -6.24
CA MET A 1 7.75 23.17 -6.09
C MET A 1 6.51 22.37 -5.72
N ASN A 2 5.87 21.73 -6.71
CA ASN A 2 4.51 21.17 -6.57
C ASN A 2 4.55 19.94 -5.65
N LYS A 3 4.11 20.14 -4.41
CA LYS A 3 4.01 19.11 -3.38
C LYS A 3 3.03 18.05 -3.88
N THR A 4 3.55 16.93 -4.33
CA THR A 4 2.73 15.85 -4.87
C THR A 4 2.22 15.05 -3.67
N GLU A 5 1.08 15.46 -3.12
CA GLU A 5 0.53 14.87 -1.89
C GLU A 5 -0.18 13.54 -2.19
N LEU A 6 0.43 12.44 -1.73
CA LEU A 6 -0.21 11.12 -1.73
C LEU A 6 -1.33 11.10 -0.69
N LYS A 7 -2.54 10.73 -1.11
CA LYS A 7 -3.66 10.51 -0.19
C LYS A 7 -3.42 9.24 0.64
N ARG A 8 -3.96 9.18 1.85
CA ARG A 8 -3.91 7.93 2.63
C ARG A 8 -4.81 6.88 1.95
N VAL A 9 -4.31 5.67 1.80
CA VAL A 9 -5.08 4.54 1.25
C VAL A 9 -6.03 4.01 2.33
N CYS A 10 -7.30 3.82 1.97
CA CYS A 10 -8.26 3.12 2.81
C CYS A 10 -8.20 1.62 2.52
N VAL A 11 -7.83 0.82 3.53
CA VAL A 11 -7.80 -0.64 3.44
C VAL A 11 -8.56 -1.27 4.60
N LYS A 12 -9.13 -2.45 4.37
CA LYS A 12 -9.66 -3.34 5.41
C LYS A 12 -8.78 -4.58 5.53
N PRO A 13 -8.63 -5.17 6.73
CA PRO A 13 -8.03 -6.50 6.85
C PRO A 13 -8.91 -7.52 6.13
N PHE A 14 -8.30 -8.37 5.31
CA PHE A 14 -8.97 -9.46 4.59
C PHE A 14 -8.56 -10.84 5.11
N ASP A 15 -7.32 -11.00 5.55
CA ASP A 15 -6.77 -12.27 6.06
C ASP A 15 -5.54 -11.96 6.95
N LYS A 16 -4.89 -12.98 7.51
CA LYS A 16 -3.66 -12.84 8.30
C LYS A 16 -2.60 -12.09 7.49
N ASP A 17 -2.31 -10.86 7.95
CA ASP A 17 -1.36 -9.93 7.33
C ASP A 17 -1.71 -9.54 5.87
N ARG A 18 -2.99 -9.70 5.46
CA ARG A 18 -3.47 -9.28 4.13
C ARG A 18 -4.54 -8.20 4.23
N PHE A 19 -4.45 -7.24 3.33
CA PHE A 19 -5.30 -6.06 3.27
C PHE A 19 -5.99 -5.97 1.91
N GLU A 20 -7.22 -5.50 1.90
CA GLU A 20 -8.00 -5.26 0.70
C GLU A 20 -8.35 -3.77 0.61
N VAL A 21 -8.13 -3.20 -0.57
CA VAL A 21 -8.46 -1.81 -0.88
C VAL A 21 -9.98 -1.66 -0.95
N ILE A 22 -10.56 -0.78 -0.13
CA ILE A 22 -12.03 -0.65 -0.02
C ILE A 22 -12.64 0.24 -1.11
N GLU A 23 -11.84 1.12 -1.71
CA GLU A 23 -12.25 2.13 -2.70
C GLU A 23 -11.13 2.33 -3.73
N ASN A 24 -11.49 2.74 -4.96
CA ASN A 24 -10.47 3.01 -5.99
C ASN A 24 -9.48 4.06 -5.48
N TYR A 25 -8.21 3.67 -5.37
CA TYR A 25 -7.16 4.56 -4.91
C TYR A 25 -6.38 5.08 -6.11
N GLU A 26 -6.66 6.32 -6.46
CA GLU A 26 -5.95 7.04 -7.51
C GLU A 26 -4.78 7.81 -6.91
N PHE A 27 -3.60 7.62 -7.50
CA PHE A 27 -2.42 8.39 -7.13
C PHE A 27 -1.78 9.02 -8.36
N SER A 28 -1.30 10.24 -8.17
CA SER A 28 -0.49 10.97 -9.14
C SER A 28 0.79 11.38 -8.42
N LEU A 29 1.91 10.91 -8.94
CA LEU A 29 3.29 11.23 -8.60
C LEU A 29 3.88 12.04 -9.76
N SER A 30 4.98 12.76 -9.53
CA SER A 30 5.53 13.72 -10.50
C SER A 30 5.69 13.16 -11.93
N ASN A 31 6.00 11.86 -12.07
CA ASN A 31 6.14 11.18 -13.35
C ASN A 31 5.24 9.94 -13.52
N TYR A 32 4.36 9.65 -12.55
CA TYR A 32 3.57 8.42 -12.54
C TYR A 32 2.15 8.67 -12.08
N LYS A 33 1.17 8.23 -12.86
CA LYS A 33 -0.24 8.20 -12.42
C LYS A 33 -0.75 6.77 -12.51
N GLY A 34 -1.53 6.37 -11.52
CA GLY A 34 -2.05 5.01 -11.44
C GLY A 34 -3.32 4.93 -10.62
N ILE A 35 -4.08 3.86 -10.85
CA ILE A 35 -5.30 3.54 -10.12
C ILE A 35 -5.10 2.14 -9.54
N VAL A 36 -5.26 2.01 -8.23
CA VAL A 36 -5.38 0.72 -7.57
C VAL A 36 -6.88 0.44 -7.42
N PRO A 37 -7.43 -0.57 -8.12
CA PRO A 37 -8.86 -0.82 -8.12
C PRO A 37 -9.34 -1.33 -6.76
N LYS A 38 -10.61 -1.02 -6.46
CA LYS A 38 -11.34 -1.59 -5.31
C LYS A 38 -11.27 -3.12 -5.36
N GLY A 39 -11.03 -3.73 -4.20
CA GLY A 39 -10.89 -5.18 -4.07
C GLY A 39 -9.47 -5.69 -4.35
N PHE A 40 -8.50 -4.81 -4.67
CA PHE A 40 -7.11 -5.19 -4.76
C PHE A 40 -6.60 -5.70 -3.41
N LYS A 41 -6.07 -6.92 -3.39
CA LYS A 41 -5.54 -7.58 -2.21
C LYS A 41 -4.02 -7.45 -2.19
N THR A 42 -3.49 -6.95 -1.08
CA THR A 42 -2.05 -6.81 -0.85
C THR A 42 -1.69 -7.45 0.48
N ASP A 43 -0.58 -8.15 0.51
CA ASP A 43 0.03 -8.72 1.71
C ASP A 43 1.14 -7.82 2.28
N GLY A 44 1.37 -6.64 1.69
CA GLY A 44 2.49 -5.75 2.04
C GLY A 44 3.88 -6.30 1.71
N ALA A 45 4.02 -7.62 1.50
CA ALA A 45 5.26 -8.33 1.21
C ALA A 45 5.52 -8.54 -0.29
N SER A 46 4.48 -8.41 -1.12
CA SER A 46 4.57 -8.42 -2.59
C SER A 46 5.19 -7.14 -3.16
N ILE A 47 5.33 -6.07 -2.34
CA ILE A 47 6.05 -4.87 -2.74
C ILE A 47 7.55 -5.24 -2.88
N PRO A 48 8.23 -4.82 -3.97
CA PRO A 48 9.66 -5.09 -4.16
C PRO A 48 10.48 -4.78 -2.90
N ARG A 49 11.43 -5.66 -2.58
CA ARG A 49 12.21 -5.68 -1.32
C ARG A 49 12.87 -4.33 -0.96
N LEU A 50 13.07 -3.45 -1.95
CA LEU A 50 13.56 -2.08 -1.76
C LEU A 50 12.67 -1.23 -0.83
N PHE A 51 11.36 -1.46 -0.81
CA PHE A 51 10.42 -0.66 -0.02
C PHE A 51 10.18 -1.18 1.41
N TRP A 52 10.80 -2.32 1.78
CA TRP A 52 10.64 -2.94 3.09
C TRP A 52 11.23 -2.13 4.25
N SER A 53 12.07 -1.12 3.97
CA SER A 53 12.57 -0.20 5.01
C SER A 53 11.49 0.76 5.53
N LEU A 54 10.50 1.10 4.70
CA LEU A 54 9.37 1.98 5.08
C LEU A 54 8.18 1.18 5.61
N PHE A 55 7.96 0.00 5.03
CA PHE A 55 6.88 -0.92 5.41
C PHE A 55 7.46 -2.33 5.56
N PRO A 56 8.03 -2.67 6.74
CA PRO A 56 8.61 -3.99 6.93
C PRO A 56 7.54 -5.08 6.74
N PRO A 57 7.84 -6.14 5.98
CA PRO A 57 6.86 -7.16 5.56
C PRO A 57 6.37 -8.03 6.72
N PHE A 58 7.07 -8.01 7.86
CA PHE A 58 6.71 -8.77 9.04
C PHE A 58 6.89 -7.89 10.29
N LYS A 59 5.84 -7.72 11.10
CA LYS A 59 6.05 -7.45 12.52
C LYS A 59 6.86 -8.63 13.06
N LYS A 60 8.09 -8.38 13.52
CA LYS A 60 8.79 -9.37 14.36
C LYS A 60 7.85 -9.69 15.52
N ARG A 61 7.29 -10.90 15.52
CA ARG A 61 6.68 -11.48 16.72
C ARG A 61 7.85 -11.72 17.69
N VAL A 62 8.10 -10.74 18.55
CA VAL A 62 8.96 -10.93 19.70
C VAL A 62 8.03 -11.42 20.80
N PHE A 63 8.21 -12.70 21.13
CA PHE A 63 7.70 -13.48 22.27
C PHE A 63 6.47 -12.96 23.01
#